data_AF-A0A963UA22-F1
#
_entry.id   AF-A0A963UA22-F1
#
_cell.length_a   1.000
_cell.length_b   1.000
_cell.length_c   1.000
_cell.angle_alpha   90.00
_cell.angle_beta   90.00
_cell.angle_gamma   90.00
#
_symmetry.space_group_name_H-M   'P 1'
#
loop_
_entity.id
_entity.type
_entity.pdbx_description
1 polymer ?
#
loop_
_entity_poly.entity_id
_entity_poly.type
_entity_poly.pdbx_seq_one_letter_code
_entity_poly.pdbx_strand_id
1 'polypeptide(L)'
;MMSEVAYFVKDVISPGGSVSILSGMHPESDSVEGHTRVGSLRIHRAGGEDTDVAFPDEPGHQALCDAEQDFMLRAIAGDIDLTRHMEDAVASLAICMAADESIRTGRAIDLTGS
;
A
#
# COMPACT_ATOMS: atom_id res chain seq x y z
N MET A 1 11.80 3.27 14.82
CA MET A 1 12.12 1.82 14.69
C MET A 1 11.96 1.42 13.22
N MET A 2 12.73 0.46 12.71
CA MET A 2 12.60 -0.10 11.34
C MET A 2 12.07 -1.52 11.43
N SER A 3 11.46 -2.04 10.35
CA SER A 3 11.07 -3.45 10.26
C SER A 3 12.28 -4.35 10.58
N GLU A 4 12.08 -5.31 11.48
CA GLU A 4 13.08 -6.35 11.80
C GLU A 4 12.99 -7.55 10.83
N VAL A 5 12.02 -7.55 9.91
CA VAL A 5 11.73 -8.67 9.01
C VAL A 5 12.02 -8.28 7.55
N ALA A 6 13.04 -8.93 6.97
CA ALA A 6 13.62 -8.56 5.68
C ALA A 6 12.82 -8.96 4.43
N TYR A 7 11.71 -9.69 4.57
CA TYR A 7 10.94 -10.23 3.43
C TYR A 7 9.72 -9.39 3.04
N PHE A 8 9.32 -8.41 3.86
CA PHE A 8 8.19 -7.53 3.58
C PHE A 8 8.45 -6.15 4.19
N VAL A 9 9.41 -5.41 3.63
CA VAL A 9 9.74 -4.06 4.13
C VAL A 9 8.83 -3.04 3.45
N LYS A 10 7.73 -2.70 4.12
CA LYS A 10 6.90 -1.52 3.81
C LYS A 10 7.05 -0.52 4.94
N ASP A 11 8.25 0.03 5.07
CA ASP A 11 8.55 1.10 6.02
C ASP A 11 8.41 2.45 5.31
N VAL A 12 7.62 3.35 5.90
CA VAL A 12 7.58 4.77 5.51
C VAL A 12 8.24 5.57 6.61
N ILE A 13 9.22 6.40 6.24
CA ILE A 13 10.04 7.16 7.18
C ILE A 13 9.91 8.65 6.88
N SER A 14 9.78 9.45 7.93
CA SER A 14 9.74 10.91 7.85
C SER A 14 10.46 11.53 9.07
N PRO A 15 10.72 12.84 9.07
CA PRO A 15 11.21 13.53 10.27
C PRO A 15 10.28 13.37 11.50
N GLY A 16 8.98 13.11 11.28
CA GLY A 16 8.01 12.88 12.35
C GLY A 16 8.05 11.47 12.96
N GLY A 17 8.82 10.54 12.38
CA GLY A 17 8.90 9.14 12.82
C GLY A 17 8.75 8.16 11.66
N SER A 18 8.29 6.94 11.95
CA SER A 18 8.10 5.89 10.94
C SER A 18 6.80 5.12 11.10
N VAL A 19 6.33 4.53 10.01
CA VAL A 19 5.23 3.57 9.98
C VAL A 19 5.73 2.29 9.32
N SER A 20 5.47 1.16 9.96
CA SER A 20 5.88 -0.17 9.49
C SER A 20 4.68 -1.10 9.46
N ILE A 21 4.55 -1.90 8.40
CA ILE A 21 3.59 -3.01 8.39
C ILE A 21 4.16 -4.16 9.22
N LEU A 22 3.44 -4.55 10.26
CA LEU A 22 3.70 -5.73 11.07
C LEU A 22 2.83 -6.88 10.53
N SER A 23 3.24 -7.48 9.41
CA SER A 23 2.54 -8.69 8.94
C SER A 23 2.88 -9.84 9.89
N GLY A 24 1.92 -10.26 10.71
CA GLY A 24 2.07 -11.50 11.49
C GLY A 24 2.15 -12.68 10.54
N MET A 25 3.29 -13.38 10.52
CA MET A 25 3.54 -14.66 9.84
C MET A 25 2.74 -14.87 8.55
N HIS A 26 3.33 -14.45 7.43
CA HIS A 26 2.75 -14.59 6.11
C HIS A 26 2.29 -16.04 5.84
N PRO A 27 1.03 -16.28 5.42
CA PRO A 27 0.72 -17.47 4.66
C PRO A 27 1.53 -17.46 3.35
N GLU A 28 1.73 -18.63 2.75
CA GLU A 28 2.58 -18.87 1.57
C GLU A 28 2.44 -17.74 0.52
N SER A 29 3.53 -17.38 -0.17
CA SER A 29 3.56 -16.22 -1.09
C SER A 29 2.60 -16.33 -2.28
N ASP A 30 2.01 -17.49 -2.50
CA ASP A 30 0.99 -17.81 -3.50
C ASP A 30 -0.45 -17.83 -2.92
N SER A 31 -0.61 -17.55 -1.63
CA SER A 31 -1.92 -17.48 -0.97
C SER A 31 -2.68 -16.23 -1.40
N VAL A 32 -3.74 -16.43 -2.17
CA VAL A 32 -4.67 -15.37 -2.63
C VAL A 32 -5.26 -14.58 -1.45
N GLU A 33 -5.60 -15.27 -0.36
CA GLU A 33 -6.14 -14.68 0.88
C GLU A 33 -5.09 -13.97 1.75
N GLY A 34 -3.80 -14.24 1.52
CA GLY A 34 -2.71 -13.54 2.20
C GLY A 34 -2.51 -12.12 1.67
N HIS A 35 -2.82 -11.89 0.40
CA HIS A 35 -2.51 -10.64 -0.29
C HIS A 35 -3.45 -9.47 0.06
N THR A 36 -4.62 -9.74 0.65
CA THR A 36 -5.59 -8.69 1.00
C THR A 36 -5.48 -8.21 2.44
N ARG A 37 -4.57 -8.78 3.25
CA ARG A 37 -4.45 -8.50 4.69
C ARG A 37 -3.11 -7.87 5.04
N VAL A 38 -3.18 -6.73 5.72
CA VAL A 38 -2.05 -5.99 6.28
C VAL A 38 -1.73 -6.48 7.70
N GLY A 39 -2.74 -6.88 8.47
CA GLY A 39 -2.62 -7.31 9.86
C GLY A 39 -2.57 -6.13 10.84
N SER A 40 -1.38 -5.57 11.05
CA SER A 40 -1.21 -4.38 11.89
C SER A 40 -0.15 -3.41 11.37
N LEU A 41 -0.29 -2.15 11.75
CA LEU A 41 0.71 -1.11 11.53
C LEU A 41 1.35 -0.74 12.86
N ARG A 42 2.68 -0.67 12.89
CA ARG A 42 3.41 0.00 13.98
C ARG A 42 3.69 1.43 13.58
N ILE A 43 3.26 2.37 14.42
CA ILE A 43 3.52 3.78 14.27
C ILE A 43 4.52 4.19 15.34
N HIS A 44 5.72 4.58 14.92
CA HIS A 44 6.72 5.19 15.76
C HIS A 44 6.68 6.71 15.57
N ARG A 45 6.46 7.48 16.63
CA ARG A 45 6.58 8.95 16.59
C ARG A 45 7.95 9.38 17.12
N ALA A 46 8.55 10.39 16.50
CA ALA A 46 9.84 10.92 16.94
C ALA A 46 9.78 11.37 18.41
N GLY A 47 10.60 10.76 19.26
CA GLY A 47 10.65 11.04 20.71
C GLY A 47 9.49 10.45 21.52
N GLY A 48 8.65 9.62 20.92
CA GLY A 48 7.55 8.92 21.58
C GLY A 48 7.73 7.40 21.59
N GLU A 49 6.75 6.71 22.17
CA GLU A 49 6.65 5.26 22.15
C GLU A 49 5.95 4.75 20.89
N ASP A 50 6.16 3.47 20.58
CA ASP A 50 5.49 2.79 19.47
C ASP A 50 4.02 2.55 19.79
N THR A 51 3.17 2.67 18.77
CA THR A 51 1.75 2.33 18.86
C THR A 51 1.38 1.39 17.74
N ASP A 52 0.76 0.27 18.08
CA ASP A 52 0.27 -0.69 17.10
C ASP A 52 -1.22 -0.43 16.81
N VAL A 53 -1.56 -0.37 15.52
CA VAL A 53 -2.93 -0.27 15.00
C VAL A 53 -3.26 -1.58 14.32
N ALA A 54 -4.21 -2.33 14.86
CA ALA A 54 -4.68 -3.58 14.30
C ALA A 54 -5.86 -3.37 13.34
N PHE A 55 -5.93 -4.20 12.31
CA PHE A 55 -7.03 -4.23 11.33
C PHE A 55 -7.73 -5.60 11.42
N PRO A 56 -8.57 -5.83 12.45
CA PRO A 56 -9.19 -7.14 12.65
C PRO A 56 -10.25 -7.50 11.60
N ASP A 57 -10.83 -6.48 10.94
CA ASP A 57 -11.97 -6.62 10.03
C ASP A 57 -11.56 -6.49 8.55
N GLU A 58 -10.34 -6.89 8.19
CA GLU A 58 -9.89 -6.86 6.80
C GLU A 58 -10.65 -7.86 5.93
N PRO A 59 -11.11 -7.45 4.73
CA PRO A 59 -11.81 -8.35 3.84
C PRO A 59 -10.89 -9.47 3.33
N GLY A 60 -11.43 -10.68 3.26
CA GLY A 60 -10.85 -11.72 2.40
C GLY A 60 -10.91 -11.33 0.94
N HIS A 61 -10.25 -12.09 0.07
CA HIS A 61 -10.10 -11.73 -1.34
C HIS A 61 -11.43 -11.53 -2.06
N GLN A 62 -12.37 -12.48 -1.87
CA GLN A 62 -13.69 -12.37 -2.51
C GLN A 62 -14.47 -11.13 -2.04
N ALA A 63 -14.45 -10.84 -0.73
CA ALA A 63 -15.16 -9.70 -0.18
C ALA A 63 -14.59 -8.36 -0.69
N LEU A 64 -13.27 -8.30 -0.93
CA LEU A 64 -12.63 -7.15 -1.56
C LEU A 64 -13.11 -6.99 -3.01
N CYS A 65 -13.08 -8.07 -3.81
CA CYS A 65 -13.57 -8.03 -5.19
C CYS A 65 -15.05 -7.65 -5.29
N ASP A 66 -15.88 -8.10 -4.35
CA ASP A 66 -17.31 -7.76 -4.31
C ASP A 66 -17.50 -6.26 -4.00
N ALA A 67 -16.71 -5.72 -3.07
CA ALA A 67 -16.75 -4.30 -2.72
C ALA A 67 -16.28 -3.40 -3.89
N GLU A 68 -15.24 -3.80 -4.62
CA GLU A 68 -14.76 -3.10 -5.82
C GLU A 68 -15.82 -3.09 -6.94
N GLN A 69 -16.48 -4.23 -7.17
CA GLN A 69 -17.55 -4.34 -8.16
C GLN A 69 -18.79 -3.52 -7.79
N ASP A 70 -19.20 -3.52 -6.51
CA ASP A 70 -20.29 -2.67 -6.03
C ASP A 70 -19.99 -1.18 -6.24
N PHE A 71 -18.76 -0.75 -5.92
CA PHE A 71 -18.34 0.64 -6.14
C PHE A 71 -18.38 1.02 -7.62
N MET A 72 -17.90 0.15 -8.51
CA MET A 72 -17.95 0.38 -9.96
C MET A 72 -19.40 0.51 -10.46
N LEU A 73 -20.30 -0.37 -10.02
CA LEU A 73 -21.72 -0.31 -10.37
C LEU A 73 -22.34 1.01 -9.92
N ARG A 74 -22.05 1.44 -8.68
CA ARG A 74 -22.52 2.71 -8.12
C ARG A 74 -21.98 3.91 -8.87
N ALA A 75 -20.71 3.88 -9.29
CA ALA A 75 -20.12 4.96 -10.07
C ALA A 75 -20.84 5.14 -11.41
N ILE A 76 -21.15 4.03 -12.09
CA ILE A 76 -21.91 4.05 -13.36
C ILE A 76 -23.34 4.54 -13.14
N ALA A 77 -24.05 3.98 -12.15
CA ALA A 77 -25.45 4.29 -11.93
C ALA A 77 -25.67 5.72 -11.38
N GLY A 78 -24.71 6.23 -10.61
CA GLY A 78 -24.77 7.53 -9.95
C GLY A 78 -24.00 8.65 -10.65
N ASP A 79 -23.38 8.36 -11.80
CA ASP A 79 -22.50 9.30 -12.52
C ASP A 79 -21.46 9.95 -11.58
N ILE A 80 -20.81 9.11 -10.77
CA ILE A 80 -19.81 9.57 -9.80
C ILE A 80 -18.59 10.05 -10.57
N ASP A 81 -18.15 11.28 -10.27
CA ASP A 81 -16.91 11.81 -10.83
C ASP A 81 -15.70 11.02 -10.33
N LEU A 82 -15.08 10.28 -11.25
CA LEU A 82 -13.89 9.47 -11.03
C LEU A 82 -12.60 10.16 -11.52
N THR A 83 -12.63 11.48 -11.79
CA THR A 83 -11.46 12.22 -12.31
C THR A 83 -10.21 11.95 -11.46
N ARG A 84 -10.31 12.14 -10.13
CA ARG A 84 -9.20 11.84 -9.21
C ARG A 84 -8.77 10.37 -9.28
N HIS A 85 -9.70 9.42 -9.36
CA HIS A 85 -9.36 7.99 -9.45
C HIS A 85 -8.53 7.69 -10.71
N MET A 86 -8.88 8.32 -11.84
CA MET A 86 -8.14 8.16 -13.09
C MET A 86 -6.76 8.84 -13.05
N GLU A 87 -6.68 10.03 -12.46
CA GLU A 87 -5.40 10.73 -12.23
C GLU A 87 -4.45 9.88 -11.37
N ASP A 88 -4.95 9.33 -10.25
CA ASP A 88 -4.18 8.45 -9.36
C ASP A 88 -3.70 7.18 -10.09
N ALA A 89 -4.55 6.59 -10.94
CA ALA A 89 -4.17 5.41 -11.74
C ALA A 89 -3.04 5.73 -12.73
N VAL A 90 -3.10 6.86 -13.44
CA VAL A 90 -2.03 7.28 -14.36
C VAL A 90 -0.75 7.63 -13.59
N ALA A 91 -0.85 8.33 -12.47
CA ALA A 91 0.30 8.67 -11.62
C ALA A 91 1.01 7.41 -11.11
N SER A 92 0.28 6.34 -10.82
CA SER A 92 0.88 5.06 -10.42
C SER A 92 1.78 4.45 -11.50
N LEU A 93 1.48 4.68 -12.79
CA LEU A 93 2.30 4.19 -13.90
C LEU A 93 3.64 4.91 -13.98
N ALA A 94 3.71 6.18 -13.56
CA ALA A 94 4.97 6.91 -13.50
C ALA A 94 5.96 6.22 -12.54
N ILE A 95 5.46 5.67 -11.43
CA ILE A 95 6.27 4.88 -10.48
C ILE A 95 6.77 3.60 -11.15
N CYS A 96 5.92 2.88 -11.89
CA CYS A 96 6.33 1.66 -12.61
C CYS A 96 7.42 1.96 -13.65
N MET A 97 7.29 3.06 -14.39
CA MET A 97 8.27 3.47 -15.39
C MET A 97 9.59 3.91 -14.74
N ALA A 98 9.54 4.67 -13.65
CA ALA A 98 10.73 5.04 -12.89
C ALA A 98 11.45 3.82 -12.28
N ALA A 99 10.70 2.82 -11.83
CA ALA A 99 11.28 1.56 -11.36
C ALA A 99 12.01 0.81 -12.49
N ASP A 100 11.41 0.71 -13.67
CA ASP A 100 12.04 0.11 -14.85
C ASP A 100 13.31 0.88 -15.29
N GLU A 101 13.28 2.21 -15.30
CA GLU A 101 14.46 3.04 -15.58
C GLU A 101 15.56 2.86 -14.52
N SER A 102 15.18 2.82 -13.24
CA SER A 102 16.10 2.57 -12.13
C SER A 102 16.83 1.24 -12.28
N ILE A 103 16.11 0.17 -12.63
CA ILE A 103 16.70 -1.16 -12.88
C ILE A 103 17.72 -1.11 -14.03
N ARG A 104 17.38 -0.43 -15.14
CA ARG A 104 18.27 -0.36 -16.31
C ARG A 104 19.50 0.50 -16.07
N THR A 105 19.39 1.55 -15.27
CA THR A 105 20.45 2.55 -15.09
C THR A 105 21.24 2.38 -13.79
N GLY A 106 20.71 1.65 -12.81
CA GLY A 106 21.27 1.51 -11.47
C GLY A 106 21.22 2.81 -10.66
N ARG A 107 20.27 3.72 -10.95
CA ARG A 107 20.17 5.04 -10.30
C ARG A 107 18.78 5.28 -9.74
N ALA A 108 18.71 6.05 -8.65
CA ALA A 108 17.45 6.59 -8.16
C ALA A 108 16.85 7.59 -9.18
N ILE A 109 15.53 7.52 -9.36
CA ILE A 109 14.77 8.40 -10.26
C ILE A 109 13.95 9.37 -9.43
N ASP A 110 14.01 10.66 -9.77
CA ASP A 110 13.24 11.72 -9.13
C ASP A 110 11.91 11.92 -9.87
N LEU A 111 10.79 11.81 -9.14
CA LEU A 111 9.43 11.97 -9.66
C LEU A 111 8.85 13.37 -9.37
N THR A 112 9.60 14.28 -8.74
CA THR A 112 9.08 15.61 -8.37
C THR A 112 9.02 16.61 -9.53
N GLY A 113 9.53 16.25 -10.70
CA GLY A 113 9.57 17.09 -11.90
C GLY A 113 8.74 16.59 -13.09
N SER A 114 7.96 15.52 -12.92
CA SER A 114 7.10 14.92 -13.95
C SER A 114 5.67 15.44 -13.89
#